data_AF-A0A258YSW1-F1
#
_entry.id   AF-A0A258YSW1-F1
#
_cell.length_a   1.000
_cell.length_b   1.000
_cell.length_c   1.000
_cell.angle_alpha   90.00
_cell.angle_beta   90.00
_cell.angle_gamma   90.00
#
_symmetry.space_group_name_H-M   'P 1'
#
loop_
_entity.id
_entity.type
_entity.pdbx_description
1 polymer ?
#
loop_
_entity_poly.entity_id
_entity_poly.type
_entity_poly.pdbx_seq_one_letter_code
_entity_poly.pdbx_strand_id
1 'polypeptide(L)'
;AAWLPQGDDSAIRAGLVEWLRTHALEIRQYSGNAGRAVLHFIIGLIIGSFIALREASPQQTLAPLASALCERVNRLSDAFHRVVFAQVRISALNALLTGVYLFVVLPAFGVQLPFTKTMIVVTFLVGLLPVIGNLISNSVIVIISLSHSLQVAAGSLAFLVVIHKLEYFVNARIIGEQIKARAWELLIAMLVMEAAFGLQGVIAAPIIYAYIKKELSDRELI
;
A
#
# COMPACT_ATOMS: atom_id res chain seq x y z
N ALA A 1 -41.02 5.42 24.87
CA ALA A 1 -39.84 4.97 24.11
C ALA A 1 -38.55 5.43 24.82
N ALA A 2 -38.19 4.79 25.95
CA ALA A 2 -37.13 5.26 26.85
C ALA A 2 -36.10 4.16 27.22
N TRP A 3 -35.86 3.22 26.29
CA TRP A 3 -34.99 2.05 26.52
C TRP A 3 -34.04 1.78 25.34
N LEU A 4 -33.53 2.84 24.71
CA LEU A 4 -32.35 2.71 23.86
C LEU A 4 -31.15 3.22 24.67
N PRO A 5 -30.11 2.39 24.90
CA PRO A 5 -28.87 2.90 25.47
C PRO A 5 -28.36 3.95 24.49
N GLN A 6 -28.37 5.22 24.92
CA GLN A 6 -27.65 6.26 24.20
C GLN A 6 -26.18 5.83 24.30
N GLY A 7 -25.62 5.40 23.17
CA GLY A 7 -24.21 5.01 23.08
C GLY A 7 -23.38 6.18 23.58
N ASP A 8 -22.79 5.99 24.75
CA ASP A 8 -22.08 7.06 25.43
C ASP A 8 -20.72 7.21 24.71
N ASP A 9 -20.69 8.08 23.69
CA ASP A 9 -19.49 8.43 22.93
C ASP A 9 -18.31 8.77 23.86
N SER A 10 -18.62 9.23 25.07
CA SER A 10 -17.66 9.52 26.14
C SER A 10 -16.96 8.27 26.68
N ALA A 11 -17.67 7.15 26.84
CA ALA A 11 -17.13 5.90 27.37
C ALA A 11 -16.18 5.22 26.38
N ILE A 12 -16.54 5.22 25.09
CA ILE A 12 -15.67 4.71 24.01
C ILE A 12 -14.41 5.57 23.89
N ARG A 13 -14.56 6.91 23.95
CA ARG A 13 -13.41 7.83 23.92
C ARG A 13 -12.49 7.61 25.12
N ALA A 14 -13.04 7.46 26.32
CA ALA A 14 -12.25 7.22 27.53
C ALA A 14 -11.46 5.91 27.44
N GLY A 15 -12.09 4.82 26.99
CA GLY A 15 -11.41 3.54 26.79
C GLY A 15 -10.31 3.61 25.71
N LEU A 16 -10.56 4.33 24.61
CA LEU A 16 -9.59 4.52 23.53
C LEU A 16 -8.37 5.34 24.00
N VAL A 17 -8.61 6.40 24.78
CA VAL A 17 -7.55 7.26 25.34
C VAL A 17 -6.69 6.48 26.33
N GLU A 18 -7.30 5.68 27.20
CA GLU A 18 -6.55 4.86 28.14
C GLU A 18 -5.71 3.81 27.42
N TRP A 19 -6.30 3.10 26.43
CA TRP A 19 -5.56 2.13 25.62
C TRP A 19 -4.38 2.75 24.88
N LEU A 20 -4.58 3.92 24.26
CA LEU A 20 -3.52 4.67 23.57
C LEU A 20 -2.40 5.07 24.53
N ARG A 21 -2.74 5.50 25.76
CA ARG A 21 -1.77 5.87 26.77
C ARG A 21 -0.94 4.67 27.23
N THR A 22 -1.58 3.52 27.45
CA THR A 22 -0.88 2.28 27.84
C THR A 22 0.07 1.79 26.74
N HIS A 23 -0.33 1.89 25.46
CA HIS A 23 0.47 1.39 24.32
C HIS A 23 1.32 2.47 23.64
N ALA A 24 1.32 3.71 24.12
CA ALA A 24 2.01 4.84 23.48
C ALA A 24 3.51 4.59 23.30
N LEU A 25 4.17 3.94 24.27
CA LEU A 25 5.60 3.68 24.23
C LEU A 25 5.96 2.65 23.15
N GLU A 26 5.17 1.59 23.02
CA GLU A 26 5.31 0.57 21.98
C GLU A 26 5.04 1.18 20.60
N ILE A 27 3.95 1.94 20.45
CA ILE A 27 3.61 2.67 19.22
C ILE A 27 4.78 3.59 18.81
N ARG A 28 5.44 4.24 19.77
CA ARG A 28 6.59 5.13 19.50
C ARG A 28 7.81 4.36 19.00
N GLN A 29 8.11 3.19 19.55
CA GLN A 29 9.20 2.35 19.06
C GLN A 29 8.93 1.81 17.64
N TYR A 30 7.71 1.34 17.37
CA TYR A 30 7.34 0.82 16.05
C TYR A 30 7.25 1.93 14.99
N SER A 31 6.74 3.12 15.33
CA SER A 31 6.63 4.25 14.40
C SER A 31 8.00 4.81 13.96
N GLY A 32 8.99 4.86 14.85
CA GLY A 32 10.35 5.30 14.51
C GLY A 32 11.06 4.40 13.50
N ASN A 33 10.77 3.09 13.53
CA ASN A 33 11.31 2.13 12.55
C ASN A 33 10.52 2.15 11.24
N ALA A 34 9.21 2.34 11.29
CA ALA A 34 8.35 2.44 10.11
C ALA A 34 8.75 3.62 9.20
N GLY A 35 9.00 4.80 9.77
CA GLY A 35 9.42 5.98 8.99
C GLY A 35 10.75 5.76 8.25
N ARG A 36 11.72 5.10 8.90
CA ARG A 36 12.97 4.70 8.24
C ARG A 36 12.76 3.69 7.12
N ALA A 37 11.86 2.72 7.30
CA ALA A 37 11.54 1.75 6.25
C ALA A 37 10.90 2.42 5.02
N VAL A 38 9.98 3.37 5.24
CA VAL A 38 9.38 4.19 4.17
C VAL A 38 10.45 5.00 3.44
N LEU A 39 11.37 5.63 4.17
CA LEU A 39 12.46 6.40 3.56
C LEU A 39 13.37 5.51 2.70
N HIS A 40 13.79 4.34 3.20
CA HIS A 40 14.57 3.39 2.41
C HIS A 40 13.82 2.88 1.19
N PHE A 41 12.50 2.67 1.29
CA PHE A 41 11.67 2.28 0.15
C PHE A 41 11.63 3.39 -0.92
N ILE A 42 11.45 4.65 -0.52
CA ILE A 42 11.48 5.80 -1.44
C ILE A 42 12.88 5.95 -2.08
N ILE A 43 13.94 5.80 -1.29
CA ILE A 43 15.32 5.81 -1.82
C ILE A 43 15.52 4.66 -2.82
N GLY A 44 15.02 3.46 -2.51
CA GLY A 44 15.03 2.31 -3.42
C GLY A 44 14.24 2.58 -4.70
N LEU A 45 13.10 3.28 -4.61
CA LEU A 45 12.30 3.73 -5.76
C LEU A 45 13.10 4.65 -6.67
N ILE A 46 13.78 5.63 -6.08
CA ILE A 46 14.59 6.61 -6.80
C ILE A 46 15.79 5.93 -7.46
N ILE A 47 16.54 5.11 -6.71
CA ILE A 47 17.70 4.36 -7.22
C ILE A 47 17.26 3.39 -8.32
N GLY A 48 16.20 2.63 -8.11
CA GLY A 48 15.64 1.70 -9.10
C GLY A 48 15.18 2.41 -10.37
N SER A 49 14.63 3.62 -10.26
CA SER A 49 14.27 4.46 -11.40
C SER A 49 15.49 4.99 -12.14
N PHE A 50 16.54 5.42 -11.44
CA PHE A 50 17.81 5.82 -12.08
C PHE A 50 18.49 4.67 -12.80
N ILE A 51 18.48 3.47 -12.23
CA ILE A 51 19.02 2.27 -12.89
C ILE A 51 18.20 1.93 -14.15
N ALA A 52 16.87 2.15 -14.12
CA ALA A 52 15.98 1.98 -15.28
C ALA A 52 16.33 2.89 -16.46
N LEU A 53 16.61 4.15 -16.14
CA LEU A 53 16.85 5.21 -17.12
C LEU A 53 18.28 5.19 -17.64
N ARG A 54 19.16 4.40 -17.00
CA ARG A 54 20.50 4.17 -17.51
C ARG A 54 20.39 3.21 -18.69
N GLU A 55 20.43 3.76 -19.89
CA GLU A 55 20.60 2.99 -21.12
C GLU A 55 21.78 2.02 -20.94
N ALA A 56 21.54 0.75 -21.26
CA ALA A 56 22.58 -0.27 -21.23
C ALA A 56 23.75 0.22 -22.08
N SER A 57 24.85 0.61 -21.43
CA SER A 57 26.07 0.99 -22.14
C SER A 57 26.52 -0.19 -23.02
N PRO A 58 27.04 0.07 -24.23
CA PRO A 58 27.42 -1.00 -25.16
C PRO A 58 28.42 -1.95 -24.51
N GLN A 59 28.27 -3.24 -24.83
CA GLN A 59 29.00 -4.38 -24.29
C GLN A 59 30.48 -4.09 -24.01
N GLN A 60 30.80 -3.86 -22.74
CA GLN A 60 32.09 -4.29 -22.23
C GLN A 60 32.04 -5.81 -22.14
N THR A 61 33.10 -6.48 -22.56
CA THR A 61 33.27 -7.93 -22.35
C THR A 61 33.42 -8.19 -20.85
N LEU A 62 32.30 -8.32 -20.15
CA LEU A 62 32.27 -8.68 -18.74
C LEU A 62 32.73 -10.14 -18.56
N ALA A 63 33.46 -10.42 -17.49
CA ALA A 63 33.77 -11.78 -17.07
C ALA A 63 32.47 -12.58 -16.79
N PRO A 64 32.47 -13.92 -16.92
CA PRO A 64 31.25 -14.74 -16.84
C PRO A 64 30.40 -14.54 -15.57
N LEU A 65 31.04 -14.31 -14.43
CA LEU A 65 30.33 -14.01 -13.18
C LEU A 65 29.67 -12.62 -13.23
N ALA A 66 30.38 -11.63 -13.77
CA ALA A 66 29.91 -10.27 -13.86
C ALA A 66 28.73 -10.15 -14.85
N SER A 67 28.78 -10.87 -15.97
CA SER A 67 27.64 -10.94 -16.91
C SER A 67 26.41 -11.57 -16.26
N ALA A 68 26.58 -12.67 -15.52
CA ALA A 68 25.48 -13.34 -14.83
C ALA A 68 24.86 -12.47 -13.71
N LEU A 69 25.68 -11.70 -12.98
CA LEU A 69 25.19 -10.76 -11.98
C LEU A 69 24.44 -9.59 -12.61
N CYS A 70 24.95 -9.01 -13.70
CA CYS A 70 24.25 -7.97 -14.45
C CYS A 70 22.87 -8.42 -14.94
N GLU A 71 22.77 -9.64 -15.47
CA GLU A 71 21.51 -10.20 -15.93
C GLU A 71 20.47 -10.31 -14.79
N ARG A 72 20.89 -10.79 -13.62
CA ARG A 72 20.04 -10.87 -12.42
C ARG A 72 19.58 -9.50 -11.91
N VAL A 73 20.49 -8.52 -11.89
CA VAL A 73 20.15 -7.14 -11.51
C VAL A 73 19.15 -6.54 -12.48
N ASN A 74 19.31 -6.77 -13.79
CA ASN A 74 18.36 -6.32 -14.80
C ASN A 74 16.98 -6.95 -14.61
N ARG A 75 16.91 -8.28 -14.36
CA ARG A 75 15.64 -8.96 -14.06
C ARG A 75 14.96 -8.41 -12.80
N LEU A 76 15.73 -8.11 -11.75
CA LEU A 76 15.20 -7.52 -10.52
C LEU A 76 14.68 -6.10 -10.76
N SER A 77 15.43 -5.29 -11.50
CA SER A 77 15.06 -3.93 -11.90
C SER A 77 13.75 -3.92 -12.69
N ASP A 78 13.65 -4.80 -13.69
CA ASP A 78 12.45 -5.05 -14.48
C ASP A 78 11.23 -5.41 -13.62
N ALA A 79 11.40 -6.35 -12.68
CA ALA A 79 10.33 -6.78 -11.79
C ALA A 79 9.89 -5.64 -10.87
N PHE A 80 10.87 -4.89 -10.34
CA PHE A 80 10.63 -3.72 -9.52
C PHE A 80 9.82 -2.66 -10.29
N HIS A 81 10.19 -2.31 -11.52
CA HIS A 81 9.45 -1.32 -12.31
C HIS A 81 8.02 -1.74 -12.58
N ARG A 82 7.80 -3.00 -12.96
CA ARG A 82 6.44 -3.50 -13.19
C ARG A 82 5.60 -3.38 -11.92
N VAL A 83 6.14 -3.78 -10.75
CA VAL A 83 5.42 -3.61 -9.49
C VAL A 83 5.15 -2.13 -9.18
N VAL A 84 6.15 -1.26 -9.34
CA VAL A 84 6.02 0.18 -9.06
C VAL A 84 5.02 0.87 -9.99
N PHE A 85 5.06 0.60 -11.29
CA PHE A 85 4.11 1.18 -12.24
C PHE A 85 2.69 0.69 -11.99
N ALA A 86 2.51 -0.59 -11.67
CA ALA A 86 1.22 -1.10 -11.20
C ALA A 86 0.78 -0.34 -9.95
N GLN A 87 1.66 -0.22 -8.94
CA GLN A 87 1.34 0.44 -7.68
C GLN A 87 0.95 1.91 -7.87
N VAL A 88 1.69 2.68 -8.67
CA VAL A 88 1.35 4.09 -8.97
C VAL A 88 -0.04 4.21 -9.57
N ARG A 89 -0.42 3.33 -10.51
CA ARG A 89 -1.77 3.31 -11.10
C ARG A 89 -2.84 2.98 -10.06
N ILE A 90 -2.57 2.02 -9.18
CA ILE A 90 -3.48 1.61 -8.09
C ILE A 90 -3.67 2.76 -7.10
N SER A 91 -2.57 3.38 -6.63
CA SER A 91 -2.64 4.50 -5.69
C SER A 91 -3.33 5.73 -6.30
N ALA A 92 -3.10 6.01 -7.59
CA ALA A 92 -3.79 7.08 -8.30
C ALA A 92 -5.30 6.82 -8.40
N LEU A 93 -5.71 5.60 -8.74
CA LEU A 93 -7.11 5.21 -8.75
C LEU A 93 -7.73 5.37 -7.36
N ASN A 94 -7.04 4.92 -6.32
CA ASN A 94 -7.56 4.98 -4.95
C ASN A 94 -7.70 6.42 -4.46
N ALA A 95 -6.72 7.28 -4.76
CA ALA A 95 -6.78 8.71 -4.48
C ALA A 95 -7.91 9.40 -5.25
N LEU A 96 -8.15 9.02 -6.51
CA LEU A 96 -9.26 9.54 -7.32
C LEU A 96 -10.61 9.15 -6.74
N LEU A 97 -10.81 7.86 -6.40
CA LEU A 97 -12.05 7.37 -5.80
C LEU A 97 -12.30 8.00 -4.43
N THR A 98 -11.25 8.16 -3.63
CA THR A 98 -11.29 8.91 -2.37
C THR A 98 -11.68 10.37 -2.61
N GLY A 99 -11.12 11.01 -3.65
CA GLY A 99 -11.49 12.37 -4.05
C GLY A 99 -12.96 12.50 -4.42
N VAL A 100 -13.49 11.56 -5.22
CA VAL A 100 -14.92 11.51 -5.56
C VAL A 100 -15.77 11.37 -4.30
N TYR A 101 -15.38 10.52 -3.36
CA TYR A 101 -16.10 10.38 -2.10
C TYR A 101 -16.13 11.66 -1.28
N LEU A 102 -14.97 12.27 -1.06
CA LEU A 102 -14.85 13.43 -0.18
C LEU A 102 -15.42 14.71 -0.81
N PHE A 103 -15.39 14.86 -2.14
CA PHE A 103 -15.86 16.07 -2.83
C PHE A 103 -17.25 15.96 -3.45
N VAL A 104 -17.75 14.75 -3.71
CA VAL A 104 -19.06 14.55 -4.37
C VAL A 104 -20.03 13.84 -3.43
N VAL A 105 -19.66 12.66 -2.93
CA VAL A 105 -20.57 11.83 -2.14
C VAL A 105 -20.89 12.47 -0.80
N LEU A 106 -19.89 12.80 0.02
CA LEU A 106 -20.11 13.40 1.34
C LEU A 106 -20.82 14.76 1.27
N PRO A 107 -20.43 15.69 0.38
CA PRO A 107 -21.14 16.96 0.23
C PRO A 107 -22.58 16.81 -0.26
N ALA A 108 -22.90 15.78 -1.05
CA ALA A 108 -24.28 15.49 -1.43
C ALA A 108 -25.18 15.11 -0.23
N PHE A 109 -24.57 14.61 0.86
CA PHE A 109 -25.25 14.37 2.14
C PHE A 109 -25.07 15.53 3.14
N GLY A 110 -24.56 16.69 2.70
CA GLY A 110 -24.35 17.86 3.55
C GLY A 110 -23.16 17.76 4.49
N VAL A 111 -22.26 16.80 4.28
CA VAL A 111 -21.08 16.57 5.13
C VAL A 111 -19.82 17.10 4.45
N GLN A 112 -19.05 17.90 5.18
CA GLN A 112 -17.76 18.41 4.71
C GLN A 112 -16.68 18.05 5.73
N LEU A 113 -15.75 17.19 5.33
CA LEU A 113 -14.63 16.82 6.18
C LEU A 113 -13.47 17.82 6.06
N PRO A 114 -12.81 18.17 7.18
CA PRO A 114 -11.63 19.01 7.16
C PRO A 114 -10.49 18.27 6.46
N PHE A 115 -9.52 19.02 5.93
CA PHE A 115 -8.31 18.46 5.31
C PHE A 115 -8.55 17.53 4.12
N THR A 116 -9.72 17.56 3.46
CA THR A 116 -10.05 16.71 2.32
C THR A 116 -8.95 16.65 1.25
N LYS A 117 -8.37 17.81 0.87
CA LYS A 117 -7.24 17.86 -0.09
C LYS A 117 -6.02 17.11 0.42
N THR A 118 -5.65 17.32 1.68
CA THR A 118 -4.52 16.65 2.34
C THR A 118 -4.76 15.14 2.41
N MET A 119 -5.97 14.70 2.74
CA MET A 119 -6.32 13.28 2.80
C MET A 119 -6.10 12.60 1.45
N ILE A 120 -6.53 13.22 0.35
CA ILE A 120 -6.32 12.67 -1.01
C ILE A 120 -4.82 12.56 -1.34
N VAL A 121 -4.03 13.59 -1.02
CA VAL A 121 -2.57 13.57 -1.22
C VAL A 121 -1.93 12.47 -0.37
N VAL A 122 -2.34 12.33 0.89
CA VAL A 122 -1.86 11.27 1.78
C VAL A 122 -2.25 9.90 1.25
N THR A 123 -3.50 9.70 0.80
CA THR A 123 -3.95 8.45 0.17
C THR A 123 -3.08 8.08 -1.03
N PHE A 124 -2.75 9.05 -1.88
CA PHE A 124 -1.86 8.81 -3.00
C PHE A 124 -0.45 8.41 -2.54
N LEU A 125 0.19 9.24 -1.70
CA LEU A 125 1.59 9.05 -1.30
C LEU A 125 1.78 7.77 -0.47
N VAL A 126 0.93 7.57 0.53
CA VAL A 126 1.00 6.42 1.42
C VAL A 126 0.52 5.17 0.69
N GLY A 127 -0.44 5.31 -0.23
CA GLY A 127 -0.89 4.22 -1.10
C GLY A 127 0.21 3.62 -1.98
N LEU A 128 1.35 4.31 -2.19
CA LEU A 128 2.51 3.74 -2.88
C LEU A 128 3.21 2.64 -2.07
N LEU A 129 2.95 2.56 -0.76
CA LEU A 129 3.43 1.48 0.10
C LEU A 129 2.51 0.27 -0.09
N PRO A 130 3.03 -0.86 -0.63
CA PRO A 130 2.22 -2.06 -0.84
C PRO A 130 1.57 -2.52 0.48
N VAL A 131 0.28 -2.86 0.41
CA VAL A 131 -0.55 -3.36 1.53
C VAL A 131 -0.80 -2.33 2.64
N ILE A 132 0.28 -1.84 3.27
CA ILE A 132 0.25 -0.96 4.43
C ILE A 132 -0.33 0.41 4.08
N GLY A 133 -0.10 0.88 2.85
CA GLY A 133 -0.55 2.18 2.39
C GLY A 133 -2.06 2.37 2.53
N ASN A 134 -2.82 1.37 2.10
CA ASN A 134 -4.27 1.37 2.19
C ASN A 134 -4.76 1.31 3.64
N LEU A 135 -4.10 0.53 4.50
CA LEU A 135 -4.46 0.48 5.93
C LEU A 135 -4.30 1.84 6.60
N ILE A 136 -3.18 2.53 6.36
CA ILE A 136 -2.93 3.86 6.92
C ILE A 136 -3.94 4.87 6.37
N SER A 137 -4.10 4.95 5.05
CA SER A 137 -5.03 5.88 4.40
C SER A 137 -6.47 5.70 4.91
N ASN A 138 -6.94 4.45 4.95
CA ASN A 138 -8.29 4.12 5.39
C ASN A 138 -8.48 4.48 6.87
N SER A 139 -7.48 4.23 7.70
CA SER A 139 -7.50 4.61 9.11
C SER A 139 -7.61 6.12 9.29
N VAL A 140 -6.84 6.90 8.53
CA VAL A 140 -6.92 8.38 8.55
C VAL A 140 -8.33 8.86 8.17
N ILE A 141 -8.91 8.29 7.11
CA ILE A 141 -10.27 8.64 6.66
C ILE A 141 -11.30 8.33 7.74
N VAL A 142 -11.26 7.14 8.34
CA VAL A 142 -12.21 6.74 9.39
C VAL A 142 -12.05 7.59 10.64
N ILE A 143 -10.82 7.88 11.09
CA ILE A 143 -10.55 8.71 12.28
C ILE A 143 -11.07 10.14 12.08
N ILE A 144 -10.80 10.76 10.93
CA ILE A 144 -11.30 12.10 10.60
C ILE A 144 -12.83 12.09 10.51
N SER A 145 -13.40 11.03 9.91
CA SER A 145 -14.85 10.85 9.82
C SER A 145 -15.52 10.70 11.19
N LEU A 146 -14.89 9.95 12.10
CA LEU A 146 -15.35 9.73 13.47
C LEU A 146 -15.29 11.01 14.29
N SER A 147 -14.30 11.87 14.01
CA SER A 147 -14.19 13.20 14.62
C SER A 147 -15.35 14.12 14.21
N HIS A 148 -15.97 13.89 13.06
CA HIS A 148 -17.18 14.59 12.62
C HIS A 148 -18.45 13.97 13.21
N SER A 149 -18.67 12.66 13.03
CA SER A 149 -19.77 11.91 13.67
C SER A 149 -19.64 10.41 13.47
N LEU A 150 -20.25 9.60 14.34
CA LEU A 150 -20.29 8.15 14.21
C LEU A 150 -20.94 7.67 12.90
N GLN A 151 -21.98 8.38 12.44
CA GLN A 151 -22.70 8.06 11.19
C GLN A 151 -21.80 8.25 9.96
N VAL A 152 -21.04 9.35 9.92
CA VAL A 152 -20.07 9.61 8.85
C VAL A 152 -18.93 8.61 8.89
N ALA A 153 -18.46 8.20 10.07
CA ALA A 153 -17.46 7.13 10.20
C ALA A 153 -17.95 5.79 9.66
N ALA A 154 -19.18 5.39 10.01
CA ALA A 154 -19.80 4.18 9.48
C ALA A 154 -19.99 4.24 7.96
N GLY A 155 -20.44 5.39 7.44
CA GLY A 155 -20.55 5.64 6.00
C GLY A 155 -19.21 5.55 5.27
N SER A 156 -18.16 6.19 5.83
CA SER A 156 -16.79 6.11 5.33
C SER A 156 -16.25 4.68 5.35
N LEU A 157 -16.49 3.92 6.41
CA LEU A 157 -16.06 2.53 6.50
C LEU A 157 -16.75 1.66 5.43
N ALA A 158 -18.07 1.82 5.26
CA ALA A 158 -18.82 1.12 4.23
C ALA A 158 -18.31 1.47 2.81
N PHE A 159 -18.10 2.77 2.55
CA PHE A 159 -17.51 3.24 1.30
C PHE A 159 -16.13 2.63 1.05
N LEU A 160 -15.25 2.62 2.05
CA LEU A 160 -13.90 2.05 1.96
C LEU A 160 -13.93 0.55 1.65
N VAL A 161 -14.85 -0.21 2.24
CA VAL A 161 -15.03 -1.64 1.93
C VAL A 161 -15.44 -1.82 0.47
N VAL A 162 -16.36 -1.00 -0.04
CA VAL A 162 -16.82 -1.06 -1.44
C VAL A 162 -15.68 -0.72 -2.40
N ILE A 163 -14.97 0.40 -2.17
CA ILE A 163 -13.84 0.79 -3.02
C ILE A 163 -12.74 -0.24 -2.98
N HIS A 164 -12.39 -0.78 -1.81
CA HIS A 164 -11.35 -1.79 -1.71
C HIS A 164 -11.70 -3.05 -2.52
N LYS A 165 -12.98 -3.42 -2.58
CA LYS A 165 -13.44 -4.52 -3.43
C LYS A 165 -13.35 -4.18 -4.92
N LEU A 166 -13.68 -2.95 -5.32
CA LEU A 166 -13.48 -2.48 -6.70
C LEU A 166 -12.00 -2.46 -7.07
N GLU A 167 -11.15 -1.97 -6.17
CA GLU A 167 -9.69 -1.99 -6.30
C GLU A 167 -9.20 -3.41 -6.51
N TYR A 168 -9.69 -4.41 -5.76
CA TYR A 168 -9.32 -5.81 -5.96
C TYR A 168 -9.56 -6.30 -7.40
N PHE A 169 -10.71 -5.97 -7.99
CA PHE A 169 -11.01 -6.32 -9.38
C PHE A 169 -10.09 -5.60 -10.37
N VAL A 170 -9.81 -4.31 -10.13
CA VAL A 170 -8.93 -3.53 -10.99
C VAL A 170 -7.48 -3.97 -10.86
N ASN A 171 -7.02 -4.28 -9.65
CA ASN A 171 -5.70 -4.83 -9.35
C ASN A 171 -5.50 -6.16 -10.08
N ALA A 172 -6.50 -7.04 -10.09
CA ALA A 172 -6.43 -8.28 -10.85
C ALA A 172 -6.18 -8.04 -12.35
N ARG A 173 -6.76 -6.98 -12.92
CA ARG A 173 -6.54 -6.58 -14.32
C ARG A 173 -5.15 -5.94 -14.52
N ILE A 174 -4.78 -4.96 -13.71
CA ILE A 174 -3.50 -4.22 -13.82
C ILE A 174 -2.30 -5.13 -13.55
N ILE A 175 -2.36 -5.94 -12.48
CA ILE A 175 -1.29 -6.87 -12.09
C ILE A 175 -1.26 -8.08 -13.04
N GLY A 176 -2.41 -8.55 -13.51
CA GLY A 176 -2.49 -9.62 -14.49
C GLY A 176 -1.77 -9.27 -15.80
N GLU A 177 -1.93 -8.04 -16.29
CA GLU A 177 -1.24 -7.53 -17.48
C GLU A 177 0.27 -7.36 -17.28
N GLN A 178 0.74 -7.01 -16.07
CA GLN A 178 2.15 -6.69 -15.84
C GLN A 178 2.99 -7.86 -15.26
N ILE A 179 2.43 -8.71 -14.40
CA ILE A 179 3.20 -9.70 -13.62
C ILE A 179 2.76 -11.14 -13.94
N LYS A 180 1.62 -11.34 -14.62
CA LYS A 180 1.04 -12.69 -14.87
C LYS A 180 1.00 -13.57 -13.60
N ALA A 181 0.87 -12.95 -12.43
CA ALA A 181 0.78 -13.63 -11.15
C ALA A 181 -0.68 -13.86 -10.77
N ARG A 182 -0.99 -15.05 -10.25
CA ARG A 182 -2.31 -15.29 -9.64
C ARG A 182 -2.31 -14.68 -8.24
N ALA A 183 -3.45 -14.12 -7.82
CA ALA A 183 -3.57 -13.45 -6.52
C ALA A 183 -3.17 -14.36 -5.33
N TRP A 184 -3.48 -15.66 -5.39
CA TRP A 184 -3.10 -16.61 -4.34
C TRP A 184 -1.58 -16.85 -4.25
N GLU A 185 -0.85 -16.77 -5.37
CA GLU A 185 0.62 -16.94 -5.37
C GLU A 185 1.29 -15.79 -4.63
N LEU A 186 0.82 -14.57 -4.89
CA LEU A 186 1.27 -13.36 -4.20
C LEU A 186 0.93 -13.39 -2.71
N LEU A 187 -0.26 -13.88 -2.33
CA LEU A 187 -0.65 -14.02 -0.92
C LEU A 187 0.26 -14.99 -0.17
N ILE A 188 0.57 -16.15 -0.77
CA ILE A 188 1.51 -17.11 -0.18
C ILE A 188 2.90 -16.47 -0.06
N ALA A 189 3.37 -15.78 -1.11
CA ALA A 189 4.65 -15.10 -1.07
C ALA A 189 4.70 -14.05 0.06
N MET A 190 3.63 -13.28 0.24
CA MET A 190 3.54 -12.31 1.34
C MET A 190 3.58 -13.00 2.71
N LEU A 191 2.85 -14.10 2.90
CA LEU A 191 2.84 -14.84 4.17
C LEU A 191 4.21 -15.44 4.50
N VAL A 192 4.87 -16.06 3.52
CA VAL A 192 6.22 -16.64 3.69
C VAL A 192 7.24 -15.55 4.03
N MET A 193 7.18 -14.43 3.31
CA MET A 193 8.09 -13.31 3.54
C MET A 193 7.80 -12.59 4.87
N GLU A 194 6.54 -12.51 5.28
CA GLU A 194 6.16 -12.02 6.61
C GLU A 194 6.74 -12.90 7.71
N ALA A 195 6.61 -14.22 7.59
CA ALA A 195 7.16 -15.15 8.56
C ALA A 195 8.70 -15.07 8.65
N ALA A 196 9.38 -14.79 7.53
CA ALA A 196 10.83 -14.73 7.47
C ALA A 196 11.41 -13.36 7.88
N PHE A 197 10.75 -12.24 7.52
CA PHE A 197 11.30 -10.89 7.62
C PHE A 197 10.33 -9.86 8.24
N GLY A 198 9.17 -10.31 8.73
CA GLY A 198 8.12 -9.46 9.28
C GLY A 198 7.53 -8.50 8.24
N LEU A 199 7.17 -7.31 8.70
CA LEU A 199 6.53 -6.27 7.87
C LEU A 199 7.36 -5.90 6.63
N GLN A 200 8.69 -5.91 6.74
CA GLN A 200 9.58 -5.63 5.61
C GLN A 200 9.47 -6.70 4.52
N GLY A 201 9.24 -7.96 4.92
CA GLY A 201 9.01 -9.07 4.01
C GLY A 201 7.72 -8.90 3.21
N VAL A 202 6.62 -8.50 3.86
CA VAL A 202 5.34 -8.23 3.17
C VAL A 202 5.51 -7.17 2.08
N ILE A 203 6.26 -6.10 2.36
CA ILE A 203 6.54 -5.03 1.40
C ILE A 203 7.37 -5.55 0.21
N ALA A 204 8.38 -6.39 0.49
CA ALA A 204 9.30 -6.90 -0.54
C ALA A 204 8.72 -8.07 -1.36
N ALA A 205 7.73 -8.80 -0.82
CA ALA A 205 7.20 -10.02 -1.40
C ALA A 205 6.75 -9.89 -2.87
N PRO A 206 6.01 -8.84 -3.30
CA PRO A 206 5.57 -8.74 -4.68
C PRO A 206 6.74 -8.64 -5.66
N ILE A 207 7.81 -7.93 -5.28
CA ILE A 207 9.00 -7.72 -6.10
C ILE A 207 9.80 -9.01 -6.20
N ILE A 208 10.07 -9.65 -5.06
CA ILE A 208 10.85 -10.89 -5.00
C ILE A 208 10.12 -12.01 -5.74
N TYR A 209 8.80 -12.13 -5.54
CA TYR A 209 7.98 -13.11 -6.24
C TYR A 209 8.02 -12.90 -7.76
N ALA A 210 7.84 -11.67 -8.23
CA ALA A 210 7.90 -11.34 -9.66
C ALA A 210 9.29 -11.63 -10.26
N TYR A 211 10.36 -11.38 -9.52
CA TYR A 211 11.73 -11.71 -9.94
C TYR A 211 11.95 -13.22 -10.07
N ILE A 212 11.62 -14.00 -9.04
CA ILE A 212 11.80 -15.46 -9.05
C ILE A 212 10.96 -16.10 -10.15
N LYS A 213 9.70 -15.67 -10.31
CA LYS A 213 8.81 -16.17 -11.35
C LYS A 213 9.39 -15.92 -12.74
N LYS A 214 9.95 -14.74 -12.99
CA LYS A 214 10.61 -14.42 -14.26
C LYS A 214 11.84 -15.29 -14.50
N GLU A 215 12.69 -15.49 -13.48
CA GLU A 215 13.88 -16.34 -13.58
C GLU A 215 13.54 -17.79 -13.95
N LEU A 216 12.46 -18.34 -13.39
CA LEU A 216 12.00 -19.70 -13.68
C LEU A 216 11.36 -19.80 -15.07
N SER A 217 10.57 -18.81 -15.47
CA SER A 217 9.90 -18.78 -16.77
C SER A 217 10.89 -18.60 -17.92
N ASP A 218 11.89 -17.72 -17.76
CA ASP A 218 12.97 -17.52 -18.76
C ASP A 218 13.82 -18.79 -18.97
N ARG A 219 13.84 -19.69 -17.97
CA ARG A 219 14.54 -21.00 -18.02
C ARG A 219 13.62 -22.16 -18.42
N GLU A 220 12.36 -21.88 -18.79
CA GLU A 220 11.34 -22.87 -19.15
C GLU A 220 11.06 -23.91 -18.05
N LEU A 221 11.20 -23.52 -16.78
CA LEU A 221 10.93 -24.40 -15.64
C LEU A 221 9.47 -24.34 -15.16
N ILE A 222 8.70 -23.35 -15.62
CA ILE A 222 7.26 -23.13 -15.32
C ILE A 222 6.51 -22.51 -16.50
#